data_AF-A0A7J2PZL3-F1
#
_entry.id   AF-A0A7J2PZL3-F1
#
_cell.length_a   1.000
_cell.length_b   1.000
_cell.length_c   1.000
_cell.angle_alpha   90.00
_cell.angle_beta   90.00
_cell.angle_gamma   90.00
#
_symmetry.space_group_name_H-M   'P 1'
#
loop_
_entity.id
_entity.type
_entity.pdbx_description
1 polymer ?
#
loop_
_entity_poly.entity_id
_entity_poly.type
_entity_poly.pdbx_seq_one_letter_code
_entity_poly.pdbx_strand_id
1 'polypeptide(L)'
;MQKRKGIDAIVWDLDGTIIHFNINSTKARGATIKILMNYGIDKKSLSIKKSILDNINVSKEIFEQMGYSSDHINKIFKEVDKEISKIEHKAALDARK
;
A
#
# COMPACT_ATOMS: atom_id res chain seq x y z
N MET A 1 14.85 25.15 41.44
CA MET A 1 14.25 23.83 41.15
C MET A 1 13.46 23.89 39.85
N GLN A 2 13.99 23.35 38.75
CA GLN A 2 13.23 23.25 37.49
C GLN A 2 12.19 22.13 37.62
N LYS A 3 10.91 22.47 37.44
CA LYS A 3 9.81 21.50 37.38
C LYS A 3 10.07 20.52 36.23
N ARG A 4 10.27 19.23 36.55
CA ARG A 4 10.29 18.17 35.54
C ARG A 4 8.88 18.11 34.92
N LYS A 5 8.75 18.46 33.64
CA LYS A 5 7.52 18.19 32.88
C LYS A 5 7.36 16.67 32.82
N GLY A 6 6.25 16.16 33.38
CA GLY A 6 5.88 14.76 33.23
C GLY A 6 5.62 14.45 31.76
N ILE A 7 5.85 13.21 31.35
CA ILE A 7 5.48 12.76 30.01
C ILE A 7 3.95 12.65 29.99
N ASP A 8 3.29 13.50 29.20
CA ASP A 8 1.82 13.62 29.22
C ASP A 8 1.11 12.57 28.34
N ALA A 9 1.78 12.04 27.31
CA ALA A 9 1.28 10.92 26.52
C ALA A 9 2.42 10.27 25.72
N ILE A 10 2.33 8.95 25.51
CA ILE A 10 3.17 8.23 24.54
C ILE A 10 2.25 7.76 23.43
N VAL A 11 2.44 8.31 22.23
CA VAL A 11 1.76 7.86 21.01
C VAL A 11 2.60 6.74 20.41
N TRP A 12 2.08 5.52 20.47
CA TRP A 12 2.69 4.37 19.81
C TRP A 12 2.03 4.15 18.48
N ASP A 13 2.82 4.19 17.41
CA ASP A 13 2.40 3.74 16.10
C ASP A 13 2.29 2.21 16.10
N LEU A 14 1.12 1.67 15.78
CA LEU A 14 0.83 0.24 15.88
C LEU A 14 1.53 -0.54 14.76
N ASP A 15 1.57 0.04 13.56
CA ASP A 15 2.17 -0.58 12.37
C ASP A 15 3.67 -0.29 12.31
N GLY A 16 4.48 -1.29 12.70
CA GLY A 16 5.94 -1.22 12.60
C GLY A 16 6.69 -0.87 13.89
N THR A 17 6.02 -0.51 14.98
CA THR A 17 6.67 -0.31 16.30
C THR A 17 6.34 -1.41 17.32
N ILE A 18 5.07 -1.81 17.45
CA ILE A 18 4.67 -2.88 18.41
C ILE A 18 4.49 -4.22 17.69
N ILE A 19 3.89 -4.18 16.51
CA ILE A 19 3.64 -5.37 15.70
C ILE A 19 4.58 -5.26 14.51
N HIS A 20 5.55 -6.17 14.43
CA HIS A 20 6.23 -6.43 13.16
C HIS A 20 5.22 -7.16 12.29
N PHE A 21 4.30 -6.41 11.68
CA PHE A 21 3.54 -6.89 10.55
C PHE A 21 4.57 -7.16 9.46
N ASN A 22 5.06 -8.40 9.43
CA ASN A 22 5.85 -8.98 8.36
C ASN A 22 4.90 -9.24 7.18
N ILE A 23 4.05 -8.25 6.87
CA ILE A 23 3.25 -8.20 5.66
C ILE A 23 4.28 -8.26 4.57
N ASN A 24 4.11 -9.24 3.69
CA ASN A 24 5.03 -9.48 2.60
C ASN A 24 4.88 -8.33 1.58
N SER A 25 5.39 -7.16 1.95
CA SER A 25 5.19 -5.89 1.29
C SER A 25 5.72 -5.93 -0.14
N THR A 26 6.77 -6.72 -0.37
CA THR A 26 7.29 -7.04 -1.70
C THR A 26 6.27 -7.79 -2.56
N LYS A 27 5.55 -8.78 -2.00
CA LYS A 27 4.47 -9.48 -2.72
C LYS A 27 3.30 -8.55 -3.02
N ALA A 28 2.88 -7.74 -2.06
CA ALA A 28 1.79 -6.76 -2.24
C ALA A 28 2.13 -5.70 -3.30
N ARG A 29 3.35 -5.16 -3.27
CA ARG A 29 3.87 -4.26 -4.33
C ARG A 29 3.91 -4.96 -5.68
N GLY A 30 4.41 -6.20 -5.75
CA GLY A 30 4.45 -6.98 -6.99
C GLY A 30 3.06 -7.26 -7.58
N ALA A 31 2.08 -7.58 -6.73
CA ALA A 31 0.69 -7.77 -7.15
C ALA A 31 0.06 -6.46 -7.66
N THR A 32 0.28 -5.35 -6.94
CA THR A 32 -0.16 -4.01 -7.35
C THR A 32 0.38 -3.66 -8.73
N ILE A 33 1.69 -3.84 -8.96
CA ILE A 33 2.32 -3.55 -10.25
C ILE A 33 1.72 -4.42 -11.36
N LYS A 34 1.47 -5.71 -11.12
CA LYS A 34 0.84 -6.58 -12.12
C LYS A 34 -0.55 -6.10 -12.51
N ILE A 35 -1.38 -5.72 -11.53
CA ILE A 35 -2.74 -5.22 -11.81
C ILE A 35 -2.64 -3.93 -12.64
N LEU A 36 -1.83 -2.97 -12.21
CA LEU A 36 -1.64 -1.70 -12.92
C LEU A 36 -1.11 -1.89 -14.34
N MET A 37 -0.19 -2.84 -14.56
CA MET A 37 0.30 -3.21 -15.89
C MET A 37 -0.81 -3.80 -16.78
N ASN A 38 -1.71 -4.62 -16.22
CA ASN A 38 -2.84 -5.18 -16.99
C ASN A 38 -3.81 -4.09 -17.47
N TYR A 39 -3.91 -2.98 -16.75
CA TYR A 39 -4.70 -1.80 -17.13
C TYR A 39 -3.97 -0.84 -18.08
N GLY A 40 -2.76 -1.20 -18.54
CA GLY A 40 -2.05 -0.47 -19.60
C GLY A 40 -0.95 0.48 -19.11
N ILE A 41 -0.57 0.42 -17.84
CA ILE A 41 0.56 1.22 -17.33
C ILE A 41 1.89 0.56 -17.68
N ASP A 42 2.79 1.35 -18.27
CA ASP A 42 4.15 0.89 -18.59
C ASP A 42 4.92 0.53 -17.31
N LYS A 43 5.63 -0.59 -17.35
CA LYS A 43 6.50 -1.04 -16.26
C LYS A 43 7.57 0.00 -15.92
N LYS A 44 7.92 0.92 -16.84
CA LYS A 44 8.89 1.99 -16.59
C LYS A 44 8.43 3.03 -15.56
N SER A 45 7.13 3.28 -15.46
CA SER A 45 6.58 4.23 -14.47
C SER A 45 6.34 3.58 -13.10
N LEU A 46 6.28 2.24 -13.07
CA LEU A 46 6.05 1.44 -11.86
C LEU A 46 7.37 0.92 -11.26
N SER A 47 7.48 0.91 -9.93
CA SER A 47 8.67 0.41 -9.26
C SER A 47 8.34 -0.37 -7.99
N ILE A 48 8.93 -1.56 -7.87
CA ILE A 48 8.79 -2.41 -6.68
C ILE A 48 9.52 -1.82 -5.45
N LYS A 49 10.41 -0.83 -5.69
CA LYS A 49 11.10 -0.07 -4.64
C LYS A 49 10.23 1.06 -4.08
N LYS A 50 9.28 1.56 -4.86
CA LYS A 50 8.31 2.58 -4.43
C LYS A 50 7.21 1.93 -3.59
N SER A 51 6.58 2.71 -2.70
CA SER A 51 5.46 2.21 -1.92
C SER A 51 4.27 1.88 -2.84
N ILE A 52 3.30 1.12 -2.31
CA ILE A 52 2.04 0.85 -3.02
C ILE A 52 1.33 2.17 -3.33
N LEU A 53 1.30 3.08 -2.36
CA LEU A 53 0.66 4.39 -2.47
C LEU A 53 1.32 5.26 -3.54
N ASP A 54 2.66 5.26 -3.62
CA ASP A 54 3.39 6.01 -4.65
C ASP A 54 3.07 5.47 -6.05
N ASN A 55 3.03 4.15 -6.22
CA ASN A 55 2.69 3.55 -7.51
C ASN A 55 1.23 3.83 -7.89
N ILE A 56 0.31 3.82 -6.92
CA ILE A 56 -1.09 4.20 -7.13
C ILE A 56 -1.22 5.66 -7.56
N ASN A 57 -0.49 6.59 -6.92
CA ASN A 57 -0.53 8.01 -7.27
C ASN A 57 0.00 8.27 -8.68
N VAL A 58 1.16 7.70 -9.04
CA VAL A 58 1.70 7.78 -10.41
C VAL A 58 0.72 7.18 -11.41
N SER A 59 0.08 6.06 -11.04
CA SER A 59 -0.89 5.40 -11.90
C SER A 59 -2.16 6.22 -12.09
N LYS A 60 -2.62 6.89 -11.04
CA LYS A 60 -3.77 7.79 -11.10
C LYS A 60 -3.52 8.91 -12.11
N GLU A 61 -2.37 9.58 -12.02
CA GLU A 61 -1.99 10.65 -12.95
C GLU A 61 -1.95 10.13 -14.40
N ILE A 62 -1.38 8.94 -14.63
CA ILE A 62 -1.33 8.32 -15.95
C ILE A 62 -2.74 7.97 -16.45
N PHE A 63 -3.59 7.38 -15.61
CA PHE A 63 -4.97 7.04 -15.98
C PHE A 63 -5.80 8.29 -16.30
N GLU A 64 -5.63 9.36 -15.53
CA GLU A 64 -6.27 10.66 -15.80
C GLU A 64 -5.79 11.24 -17.14
N GLN A 65 -4.49 11.16 -17.44
CA GLN A 65 -3.94 11.57 -18.75
C GLN A 65 -4.44 10.69 -19.91
N MET A 66 -4.71 9.40 -19.66
CA MET A 66 -5.30 8.47 -20.61
C MET A 66 -6.82 8.68 -20.80
N GLY A 67 -7.44 9.59 -20.04
CA GLY A 67 -8.86 9.89 -20.14
C GLY A 67 -9.79 8.91 -19.40
N TYR A 68 -9.27 8.15 -18.43
CA TYR A 68 -10.10 7.28 -17.59
C TYR A 68 -10.98 8.14 -16.67
N SER A 69 -12.24 7.73 -16.50
CA SER A 69 -13.12 8.36 -15.52
C SER A 69 -12.68 8.00 -14.10
N SER A 70 -12.94 8.91 -13.15
CA SER A 70 -12.64 8.69 -11.74
C SER A 70 -13.28 7.42 -11.18
N ASP A 71 -14.47 7.06 -11.66
CA ASP A 71 -15.15 5.81 -11.29
C ASP A 71 -14.40 4.56 -11.76
N HIS A 72 -13.81 4.62 -12.96
CA HIS A 72 -13.02 3.53 -13.49
C HIS A 72 -11.71 3.37 -12.71
N ILE A 73 -11.03 4.49 -12.41
CA ILE A 73 -9.83 4.52 -11.58
C ILE A 73 -10.12 3.94 -10.18
N ASN A 74 -11.24 4.35 -9.57
CA ASN A 74 -11.65 3.85 -8.26
C ASN A 74 -11.96 2.34 -8.28
N LYS A 75 -12.51 1.80 -9.38
CA LYS A 75 -12.69 0.35 -9.56
C LYS A 75 -11.35 -0.39 -9.59
N ILE A 76 -10.38 0.12 -10.35
CA ILE A 76 -9.03 -0.45 -10.43
C ILE A 76 -8.38 -0.46 -9.05
N PHE A 77 -8.47 0.64 -8.30
CA PHE A 77 -7.89 0.72 -6.96
C PHE A 77 -8.59 -0.19 -5.95
N LYS A 78 -9.90 -0.36 -6.05
CA LYS A 78 -10.62 -1.37 -5.25
C LYS A 78 -10.17 -2.80 -5.55
N GLU A 79 -9.82 -3.10 -6.80
CA GLU A 79 -9.28 -4.42 -7.16
C GLU A 79 -7.88 -4.63 -6.58
N VAL A 80 -7.03 -3.61 -6.65
CA VAL A 80 -5.70 -3.60 -6.01
C VAL A 80 -5.83 -3.84 -4.50
N ASP A 81 -6.71 -3.09 -3.83
CA ASP A 81 -6.94 -3.18 -2.39
C ASP A 81 -7.45 -4.56 -1.97
N LYS A 82 -8.37 -5.15 -2.76
CA LYS A 82 -8.87 -6.51 -2.54
C LYS A 82 -7.78 -7.56 -2.67
N GLU A 83 -6.86 -7.42 -3.61
CA GLU A 83 -5.73 -8.35 -3.74
C GLU A 83 -4.68 -8.17 -2.63
N ILE A 84 -4.42 -6.93 -2.20
CA ILE A 84 -3.55 -6.68 -1.04
C ILE A 84 -4.15 -7.31 0.21
N SER A 85 -5.44 -7.10 0.47
CA SER A 85 -6.17 -7.69 1.59
C SER A 85 -6.08 -9.21 1.61
N LYS A 86 -6.14 -9.88 0.44
CA LYS A 86 -5.95 -11.34 0.37
C LYS A 86 -4.53 -11.77 0.73
N ILE A 87 -3.52 -11.01 0.28
CA ILE A 87 -2.11 -11.28 0.58
C ILE A 87 -1.84 -11.09 2.08
N GLU A 88 -2.38 -10.04 2.68
CA GLU A 88 -2.28 -9.75 4.11
C GLU A 88 -3.00 -10.81 4.94
N HIS A 89 -4.23 -11.17 4.56
CA HIS A 89 -4.99 -12.22 5.24
C HIS A 89 -4.24 -13.55 5.20
N LYS A 90 -3.65 -13.90 4.05
CA LYS A 90 -2.85 -15.12 3.92
C LYS A 90 -1.58 -15.06 4.78
N ALA A 91 -0.88 -13.93 4.80
CA ALA A 91 0.29 -13.73 5.65
C ALA A 91 -0.06 -13.83 7.15
N ALA A 92 -1.20 -13.28 7.56
CA ALA A 92 -1.68 -13.35 8.94
C ALA A 92 -2.05 -14.79 9.35
N LEU A 93 -2.63 -15.58 8.43
CA LEU A 93 -2.89 -17.01 8.67
C LEU A 93 -1.61 -17.83 8.78
N ASP A 94 -0.62 -17.57 7.91
CA ASP A 94 0.67 -18.27 7.93
C ASP A 94 1.48 -17.94 9.20
N ALA A 95 1.39 -16.70 9.71
CA ALA A 95 2.06 -16.29 10.96
C ALA A 95 1.42 -16.88 12.24
N ARG A 96 0.22 -17.46 12.12
CA ARG A 96 -0.49 -18.12 13.24
C ARG A 96 -0.12 -19.59 13.39
N LYS A 97 0.70 -20.14 12.48
CA LYS A 97 1.13 -21.54 12.42
C LYS A 97 2.54 -21.71 12.98
#